data_AF-A0A485A555-F1
#
_entry.id   AF-A0A485A555-F1
#
_cell.length_a   1.000
_cell.length_b   1.000
_cell.length_c   1.000
_cell.angle_alpha   90.00
_cell.angle_beta   90.00
_cell.angle_gamma   90.00
#
_symmetry.space_group_name_H-M   'P 1'
#
loop_
_entity.id
_entity.type
_entity.pdbx_description
1 polymer ?
#
loop_
_entity_poly.entity_id
_entity_poly.type
_entity_poly.pdbx_seq_one_letter_code
_entity_poly.pdbx_strand_id
1 'polypeptide(L)'
;MPMTKPSRFWHANCPSCRWRLRCVLQAYRYDMKGLVLSPFGNASFAGVSREKRREGAETMIIFTLRRLLLLLVTLFFLTVVGFCLSYFTPHAPLQGASLWNAWAFWFDSVMHWDFGVSSINGQPISEQLRQVFPATMELCIMAFGFALLVGIPVGMLAGITRNKWQDKVISFFALLGFSIPVFWLALLLTLFFLVNARLVAGFRSLRPAV
;
A
#
# COMPACT_ATOMS: atom_id res chain seq x y z
N MET A 1 4.78 -57.88 28.53
CA MET A 1 3.30 -57.81 28.68
C MET A 1 2.91 -56.38 29.05
N PRO A 2 1.75 -55.90 28.57
CA PRO A 2 1.57 -54.56 27.99
C PRO A 2 0.53 -53.71 28.74
N MET A 3 0.24 -52.51 28.24
CA MET A 3 -1.07 -51.80 28.18
C MET A 3 -0.80 -50.27 28.19
N THR A 4 -1.39 -49.38 27.39
CA THR A 4 -2.40 -49.42 26.31
C THR A 4 -2.44 -48.01 25.69
N LYS A 5 -2.83 -47.94 24.41
CA LYS A 5 -3.16 -46.70 23.68
C LYS A 5 -4.26 -45.87 24.40
N PRO A 6 -4.53 -44.65 23.89
CA PRO A 6 -5.89 -44.46 23.39
C PRO A 6 -5.88 -43.93 21.95
N SER A 7 -6.31 -44.80 21.06
CA SER A 7 -6.90 -44.45 19.78
C SER A 7 -8.41 -44.33 19.96
N ARG A 8 -9.03 -43.38 19.24
CA ARG A 8 -10.47 -43.25 18.95
C ARG A 8 -11.35 -42.68 20.07
N PHE A 9 -11.63 -41.39 19.94
CA PHE A 9 -12.95 -40.84 20.18
C PHE A 9 -13.31 -39.92 19.00
N TRP A 10 -13.50 -40.53 17.83
CA TRP A 10 -14.12 -39.91 16.66
C TRP A 10 -15.43 -40.65 16.43
N HIS A 11 -16.51 -40.15 17.01
CA HIS A 11 -17.88 -40.25 16.49
C HIS A 11 -18.76 -39.29 17.30
N ALA A 12 -18.93 -38.08 16.79
CA ALA A 12 -20.13 -37.28 17.01
C ALA A 12 -20.24 -36.26 15.87
N ASN A 13 -21.10 -36.63 14.94
CA ASN A 13 -21.67 -35.85 13.87
C ASN A 13 -22.33 -34.58 14.44
N CYS A 14 -21.87 -33.37 14.09
CA CYS A 14 -22.76 -32.23 13.89
C CYS A 14 -22.10 -31.17 12.99
N PRO A 15 -22.74 -30.84 11.85
CA PRO A 15 -22.24 -29.95 10.81
C PRO A 15 -22.53 -28.48 11.16
N SER A 16 -21.84 -27.56 10.50
CA SER A 16 -21.94 -26.09 10.59
C SER A 16 -21.19 -25.40 11.76
N CYS A 17 -20.52 -24.30 11.42
CA CYS A 17 -19.99 -23.23 12.29
C CYS A 17 -18.57 -23.27 12.91
N ARG A 18 -17.79 -24.36 12.96
CA ARG A 18 -16.46 -24.33 13.64
C ARG A 18 -15.22 -24.12 12.74
N TRP A 19 -15.36 -24.23 11.42
CA TRP A 19 -14.22 -24.17 10.47
C TRP A 19 -13.87 -22.77 9.95
N ARG A 20 -14.74 -21.76 10.14
CA ARG A 20 -14.49 -20.40 9.65
C ARG A 20 -13.48 -19.62 10.51
N LEU A 21 -13.50 -19.81 11.83
CA LEU A 21 -12.57 -19.13 12.73
C LEU A 21 -11.14 -19.70 12.66
N ARG A 22 -10.99 -21.00 12.42
CA ARG A 22 -9.67 -21.65 12.42
C ARG A 22 -8.86 -21.30 11.18
N CYS A 23 -9.50 -21.14 10.02
CA CYS A 23 -8.83 -20.65 8.80
C CYS A 23 -8.42 -19.17 8.92
N VAL A 24 -9.25 -18.30 9.52
CA VAL A 24 -8.91 -16.88 9.72
C VAL A 24 -7.75 -16.73 10.72
N LEU A 25 -7.74 -17.53 11.80
CA LEU A 25 -6.63 -17.53 12.77
C LEU A 25 -5.32 -18.08 12.18
N GLN A 26 -5.40 -18.95 11.17
CA GLN A 26 -4.21 -19.50 10.50
C GLN A 26 -3.62 -18.51 9.47
N ALA A 27 -4.46 -17.71 8.80
CA ALA A 27 -4.00 -16.65 7.89
C ALA A 27 -3.29 -15.51 8.64
N TYR A 28 -3.79 -15.09 9.80
CA TYR A 28 -3.14 -14.06 10.64
C TYR A 28 -1.79 -14.51 11.22
N ARG A 29 -1.61 -15.81 11.45
CA ARG A 29 -0.37 -16.37 12.03
C ARG A 29 0.80 -16.40 11.03
N TYR A 30 0.53 -16.26 9.73
CA TYR A 30 1.58 -16.16 8.69
C TYR A 30 2.06 -14.72 8.45
N ASP A 31 1.22 -13.71 8.69
CA ASP A 31 1.56 -12.30 8.46
C ASP A 31 2.45 -11.71 9.58
N MET A 32 2.19 -12.08 10.84
CA MET A 32 2.94 -11.58 12.01
C MET A 32 4.38 -12.11 12.15
N LYS A 33 4.74 -13.21 11.47
CA LYS A 33 6.12 -13.74 11.54
C LYS A 33 7.08 -13.04 10.58
N GLY A 34 6.58 -12.22 9.65
CA GLY A 34 7.40 -11.53 8.66
C GLY A 34 7.90 -10.14 9.08
N LEU A 35 7.36 -9.55 10.17
CA LEU A 35 7.56 -8.12 10.47
C LEU A 35 8.17 -7.79 11.84
N VAL A 36 8.47 -8.78 12.69
CA VAL A 36 9.12 -8.57 13.99
C VAL A 36 10.39 -9.41 14.05
N LEU A 37 11.49 -8.87 13.51
CA LEU A 37 12.86 -9.21 13.92
C LEU A 37 13.84 -8.20 13.31
N SER A 38 13.91 -7.03 13.92
CA SER A 38 15.12 -6.19 13.99
C SER A 38 14.98 -5.29 15.23
N PRO A 39 16.02 -4.62 15.73
CA PRO A 39 17.46 -4.88 15.80
C PRO A 39 17.92 -4.81 17.29
N PHE A 40 19.19 -5.04 17.63
CA PHE A 40 19.74 -4.89 19.01
C PHE A 40 19.24 -5.86 20.09
N GLY A 41 20.09 -6.84 20.41
CA GLY A 41 19.90 -7.72 21.57
C GLY A 41 21.04 -8.73 21.65
N ASN A 42 22.12 -8.32 22.32
CA ASN A 42 23.37 -9.04 22.61
C ASN A 42 23.22 -10.57 22.66
N ALA A 43 23.64 -11.25 21.59
CA ALA A 43 23.86 -12.69 21.59
C ALA A 43 25.36 -12.95 21.60
N SER A 44 25.80 -13.60 22.69
CA SER A 44 27.13 -14.16 22.86
C SER A 44 27.57 -14.88 21.57
N PHE A 45 28.62 -14.34 20.94
CA PHE A 45 29.11 -14.78 19.64
C PHE A 45 30.19 -15.83 19.84
N ALA A 46 29.80 -17.08 20.06
CA ALA A 46 30.71 -18.21 19.98
C ALA A 46 29.97 -19.43 19.40
N GLY A 47 30.15 -19.66 18.09
CA GLY A 47 29.79 -20.93 17.46
C GLY A 47 28.50 -20.96 16.61
N VAL A 48 28.28 -19.98 15.73
CA VAL A 48 27.34 -20.19 14.60
C VAL A 48 28.07 -21.01 13.53
N SER A 49 27.83 -22.33 13.55
CA SER A 49 28.32 -23.31 12.58
C SER A 49 28.06 -22.84 11.14
N ARG A 50 29.08 -22.94 10.26
CA ARG A 50 29.05 -22.51 8.85
C ARG A 50 27.88 -23.13 8.06
N GLU A 51 27.38 -24.29 8.50
CA GLU A 51 26.24 -25.03 7.93
C GLU A 51 24.92 -24.23 7.99
N LYS A 52 24.56 -23.71 9.18
CA LYS A 52 23.30 -22.98 9.40
C LYS A 52 23.28 -21.62 8.70
N ARG A 53 24.46 -21.08 8.36
CA ARG A 53 24.61 -19.87 7.55
C ARG A 53 24.39 -20.14 6.05
N ARG A 54 24.67 -21.35 5.54
CA ARG A 54 24.40 -21.75 4.15
C ARG A 54 22.91 -22.00 3.90
N GLU A 55 22.22 -22.71 4.80
CA GLU A 55 20.76 -22.93 4.68
C GLU A 55 19.94 -21.62 4.73
N GLY A 56 20.39 -20.66 5.56
CA GLY A 56 19.80 -19.32 5.60
C GLY A 56 20.06 -18.50 4.33
N ALA A 57 21.22 -18.70 3.67
CA ALA A 57 21.54 -18.00 2.43
C ALA A 57 20.72 -18.55 1.24
N GLU A 58 20.57 -19.87 1.12
CA GLU A 58 19.80 -20.50 0.03
C GLU A 58 18.30 -20.14 0.10
N THR A 59 17.73 -20.12 1.30
CA THR A 59 16.33 -19.70 1.51
C THR A 59 16.12 -18.21 1.20
N MET A 60 17.07 -17.35 1.55
CA MET A 60 17.03 -15.92 1.22
C MET A 60 17.21 -15.67 -0.29
N ILE A 61 18.05 -16.45 -0.98
CA ILE A 61 18.24 -16.38 -2.43
C ILE A 61 16.96 -16.77 -3.16
N ILE A 62 16.29 -17.86 -2.77
CA ILE A 62 15.03 -18.30 -3.38
C ILE A 62 13.93 -17.27 -3.17
N PHE A 63 13.82 -16.69 -1.97
CA PHE A 63 12.86 -15.62 -1.70
C PHE A 63 13.14 -14.36 -2.55
N THR A 64 14.41 -13.96 -2.61
CA THR A 64 14.84 -12.79 -3.40
C THR A 64 14.61 -13.01 -4.89
N LEU A 65 14.92 -14.19 -5.41
CA LEU A 65 14.63 -14.59 -6.79
C LEU A 65 13.13 -14.58 -7.09
N ARG A 66 12.29 -15.08 -6.18
CA ARG A 66 10.83 -15.07 -6.36
C ARG A 66 10.28 -13.64 -6.40
N ARG A 67 10.78 -12.76 -5.53
CA ARG A 67 10.41 -11.34 -5.52
C ARG A 67 10.91 -10.60 -6.76
N LEU A 68 12.13 -10.88 -7.21
CA LEU A 68 12.70 -10.33 -8.44
C LEU A 68 11.92 -10.78 -9.68
N LEU A 69 11.60 -12.08 -9.76
CA LEU A 69 10.78 -12.64 -10.84
C LEU A 69 9.39 -11.97 -10.86
N LEU A 70 8.75 -11.82 -9.70
CA LEU A 70 7.46 -11.13 -9.61
C LEU A 70 7.57 -9.67 -10.07
N LEU A 71 8.62 -8.96 -9.66
CA LEU A 71 8.87 -7.58 -10.09
C LEU A 71 9.04 -7.51 -11.60
N LEU A 72 9.90 -8.36 -12.19
CA LEU A 72 10.11 -8.41 -13.64
C LEU A 72 8.81 -8.68 -14.41
N VAL A 73 7.99 -9.62 -13.93
CA VAL A 73 6.69 -9.91 -14.53
C VAL A 73 5.76 -8.69 -14.43
N THR A 74 5.64 -8.06 -13.26
CA THR A 74 4.79 -6.86 -13.11
C THR A 74 5.25 -5.69 -13.98
N LEU A 75 6.56 -5.49 -14.11
CA LEU A 75 7.15 -4.45 -14.93
C LEU A 75 6.91 -4.74 -16.42
N PHE A 76 7.07 -5.99 -16.85
CA PHE A 76 6.72 -6.41 -18.20
C PHE A 76 5.25 -6.10 -18.53
N PHE A 77 4.31 -6.52 -17.67
CA PHE A 77 2.90 -6.19 -17.86
C PHE A 77 2.63 -4.68 -17.89
N LEU A 78 3.27 -3.89 -17.02
CA LEU A 78 3.15 -2.43 -17.03
C LEU A 78 3.68 -1.80 -18.33
N THR A 79 4.81 -2.27 -18.86
CA THR A 79 5.35 -1.77 -20.13
C THR A 79 4.46 -2.11 -21.31
N VAL A 80 3.90 -3.33 -21.35
CA VAL A 80 2.96 -3.76 -22.40
C VAL A 80 1.68 -2.93 -22.33
N VAL A 81 1.11 -2.75 -21.13
CA VAL A 81 -0.08 -1.90 -20.95
C VAL A 81 0.21 -0.46 -21.34
N GLY A 82 1.36 0.10 -20.94
CA GLY A 82 1.77 1.45 -21.31
C GLY A 82 1.92 1.64 -22.82
N PHE A 83 2.58 0.70 -23.50
CA PHE A 83 2.72 0.70 -24.95
C PHE A 83 1.35 0.56 -25.64
N CYS A 84 0.49 -0.37 -25.19
CA CYS A 84 -0.86 -0.53 -25.72
C CYS A 84 -1.67 0.77 -25.58
N LEU A 85 -1.67 1.39 -24.40
CA LEU A 85 -2.36 2.66 -24.18
C LEU A 85 -1.86 3.74 -25.14
N SER A 86 -0.54 3.89 -25.29
CA SER A 86 0.04 4.85 -26.23
C SER A 86 -0.29 4.53 -27.70
N TYR A 87 -0.29 3.26 -28.09
CA TYR A 87 -0.59 2.82 -29.45
C TYR A 87 -2.05 3.03 -29.85
N PHE A 88 -2.98 2.84 -28.90
CA PHE A 88 -4.41 3.04 -29.13
C PHE A 88 -4.88 4.50 -28.98
N THR A 89 -4.00 5.45 -28.63
CA THR A 89 -4.38 6.87 -28.61
C THR A 89 -4.62 7.42 -30.02
N PRO A 90 -5.75 8.12 -30.27
CA PRO A 90 -5.93 8.94 -31.46
C PRO A 90 -4.84 10.02 -31.50
N HIS A 91 -4.25 10.29 -32.67
CA HIS A 91 -3.13 11.23 -32.91
C HIS A 91 -1.70 10.69 -32.72
N ALA A 92 -1.49 9.37 -32.54
CA ALA A 92 -0.14 8.82 -32.58
C ALA A 92 0.47 8.89 -34.01
N PRO A 93 1.68 9.44 -34.20
CA PRO A 93 2.35 9.55 -35.50
C PRO A 93 2.81 8.19 -36.10
N LEU A 94 2.41 7.07 -35.49
CA LEU A 94 2.89 5.71 -35.75
C LEU A 94 1.82 4.80 -36.39
N GLN A 95 0.64 5.31 -36.73
CA GLN A 95 -0.41 4.55 -37.42
C GLN A 95 0.05 4.18 -38.84
N GLY A 96 0.76 3.05 -38.96
CA GLY A 96 1.27 2.50 -40.23
C GLY A 96 2.70 1.94 -40.19
N ALA A 97 3.46 2.17 -39.11
CA ALA A 97 4.79 1.59 -38.94
C ALA A 97 4.74 0.14 -38.42
N SER A 98 5.81 -0.65 -38.64
CA SER A 98 5.93 -1.97 -38.03
C SER A 98 5.90 -1.88 -36.50
N LEU A 99 5.26 -2.86 -35.84
CA LEU A 99 5.12 -2.88 -34.37
C LEU A 99 6.47 -2.76 -33.64
N TRP A 100 7.53 -3.34 -34.21
CA TRP A 100 8.87 -3.30 -33.65
C TRP A 100 9.45 -1.87 -33.63
N ASN A 101 9.27 -1.11 -34.72
CA ASN A 101 9.75 0.26 -34.81
C ASN A 101 8.96 1.19 -33.88
N ALA A 102 7.64 0.98 -33.78
CA ALA A 102 6.80 1.72 -32.85
C ALA A 102 7.19 1.45 -31.39
N TRP A 103 7.50 0.20 -31.04
CA TRP A 103 7.97 -0.17 -29.70
C TRP A 103 9.33 0.46 -29.37
N ALA A 104 10.29 0.39 -30.29
CA ALA A 104 11.61 0.98 -30.11
C ALA A 104 11.54 2.50 -29.93
N PHE A 105 10.73 3.19 -30.76
CA PHE A 105 10.51 4.64 -30.65
C PHE A 105 9.84 5.00 -29.31
N TRP A 106 8.78 4.30 -28.92
CA TRP A 106 8.10 4.55 -27.64
C TRP A 106 9.06 4.38 -26.45
N PHE A 107 9.88 3.33 -26.48
CA PHE A 107 10.86 3.07 -25.43
C PHE A 107 11.91 4.20 -25.34
N ASP A 108 12.41 4.67 -26.48
CA ASP A 108 13.36 5.79 -26.54
C ASP A 108 12.75 7.10 -26.03
N SER A 109 11.51 7.43 -26.42
CA SER A 109 10.79 8.61 -25.93
C SER A 109 10.60 8.59 -24.41
N VAL A 110 10.19 7.45 -23.85
CA VAL A 110 10.04 7.29 -22.39
C VAL A 110 11.38 7.47 -21.67
N MET A 111 12.48 7.01 -22.26
CA MET A 111 13.83 7.17 -21.71
C MET A 111 14.28 8.65 -21.70
N HIS A 112 13.82 9.46 -22.66
CA HIS A 112 14.06 10.89 -22.76
C HIS A 112 13.06 11.76 -21.98
N TRP A 113 12.24 11.15 -21.10
CA TRP A 113 11.18 11.84 -20.34
C TRP A 113 10.08 12.46 -21.22
N ASP A 114 9.93 11.98 -22.45
CA ASP A 114 8.84 12.36 -23.34
C ASP A 114 7.70 11.33 -23.26
N PHE A 115 6.64 11.70 -22.54
CA PHE A 115 5.44 10.87 -22.38
C PHE A 115 4.39 11.12 -23.47
N GLY A 116 4.68 11.99 -24.45
CA GLY A 116 3.75 12.38 -25.50
C GLY A 116 2.73 13.43 -25.06
N VAL A 117 1.65 13.55 -25.85
CA VAL A 117 0.61 14.58 -25.68
C VAL A 117 -0.66 14.01 -25.03
N SER A 118 -1.31 14.81 -24.20
CA SER A 118 -2.58 14.47 -23.58
C SER A 118 -3.70 14.45 -24.62
N SER A 119 -4.45 13.34 -24.69
CA SER A 119 -5.62 13.20 -25.58
C SER A 119 -6.74 14.21 -25.28
N ILE A 120 -6.84 14.69 -24.04
CA ILE A 120 -7.89 15.64 -23.61
C ILE A 120 -7.49 17.09 -23.89
N ASN A 121 -6.25 17.45 -23.55
CA ASN A 121 -5.79 18.85 -23.55
C ASN A 121 -4.89 19.22 -24.74
N GLY A 122 -4.44 18.24 -25.54
CA GLY A 122 -3.51 18.45 -26.66
C GLY A 122 -2.11 18.94 -26.29
N GLN A 123 -1.82 19.11 -25.00
CA GLN A 123 -0.54 19.59 -24.47
C GLN A 123 0.39 18.43 -24.10
N PRO A 124 1.73 18.64 -24.11
CA PRO A 124 2.68 17.63 -23.66
C PRO A 124 2.47 17.29 -22.18
N ILE A 125 2.42 15.99 -21.88
CA ILE A 125 2.17 15.47 -20.52
C ILE A 125 3.30 15.84 -19.56
N SER A 126 4.54 15.91 -20.06
CA SER A 126 5.72 16.30 -19.28
C SER A 126 5.59 17.70 -18.67
N GLU A 127 5.00 18.65 -19.39
CA GLU A 127 4.78 20.02 -18.91
C GLU A 127 3.67 20.06 -17.85
N GLN A 128 2.56 19.35 -18.07
CA GLN A 128 1.49 19.23 -17.08
C GLN A 128 2.01 18.60 -15.78
N LEU A 129 2.83 17.56 -15.89
CA LEU A 129 3.42 16.90 -14.74
C LEU A 129 4.31 17.87 -13.95
N ARG A 130 5.14 18.68 -14.61
CA ARG A 130 5.98 19.69 -13.95
C ARG A 130 5.19 20.74 -13.18
N GLN A 131 3.99 21.09 -13.63
CA GLN A 131 3.14 22.06 -12.94
C GLN A 131 2.48 21.47 -11.69
N VAL A 132 2.02 20.21 -11.73
CA VAL A 132 1.30 19.59 -10.60
C VAL A 132 2.22 18.90 -9.59
N PHE A 133 3.38 18.40 -10.03
CA PHE A 133 4.34 17.67 -9.21
C PHE A 133 4.84 18.43 -7.96
N PRO A 134 5.21 19.72 -8.01
CA PRO A 134 5.67 20.43 -6.81
C PRO A 134 4.56 20.55 -5.75
N ALA A 135 3.31 20.77 -6.16
CA ALA A 135 2.19 20.87 -5.24
C ALA A 135 1.87 19.53 -4.55
N THR A 136 1.93 18.41 -5.28
CA THR A 136 1.73 17.09 -4.67
C THR A 136 2.88 16.71 -3.74
N MET A 137 4.12 17.06 -4.09
CA MET A 137 5.29 16.84 -3.23
C MET A 137 5.19 17.63 -1.92
N GLU A 138 4.80 18.90 -1.97
CA GLU A 138 4.60 19.72 -0.77
C GLU A 138 3.53 19.10 0.15
N LEU A 139 2.39 18.71 -0.41
CA LEU A 139 1.31 18.04 0.34
C LEU A 139 1.77 16.71 0.95
N CYS A 140 2.50 15.89 0.19
CA CYS A 140 3.02 14.60 0.67
C CYS A 140 4.01 14.80 1.82
N ILE A 141 4.94 15.75 1.72
CA ILE A 141 5.93 16.03 2.76
C ILE A 141 5.25 16.51 4.04
N MET A 142 4.28 17.42 3.93
CA MET A 142 3.52 17.92 5.08
C MET A 142 2.71 16.80 5.75
N ALA A 143 1.99 15.99 4.95
CA ALA A 143 1.21 14.87 5.46
C ALA A 143 2.10 13.80 6.12
N PHE A 144 3.23 13.48 5.51
CA PHE A 144 4.19 12.53 6.07
C PHE A 144 4.83 13.05 7.36
N GLY A 145 5.23 14.31 7.38
CA GLY A 145 5.74 14.97 8.59
C GLY A 145 4.73 14.92 9.73
N PHE A 146 3.46 15.24 9.46
CA PHE A 146 2.38 15.16 10.44
C PHE A 146 2.13 13.72 10.92
N ALA A 147 2.14 12.75 9.99
CA ALA A 147 1.97 11.33 10.32
C ALA A 147 3.11 10.82 11.23
N LEU A 148 4.35 11.25 11.02
CA LEU A 148 5.46 10.91 11.92
C LEU A 148 5.32 11.61 13.28
N LEU A 149 5.06 12.92 13.27
CA LEU A 149 4.99 13.73 14.50
C LEU A 149 3.86 13.31 15.43
N VAL A 150 2.70 12.91 14.89
CA VAL A 150 1.54 12.50 15.70
C VAL A 150 1.43 10.98 15.79
N GLY A 151 1.66 10.26 14.69
CA GLY A 151 1.49 8.81 14.63
C GLY A 151 2.50 8.05 15.51
N ILE A 152 3.77 8.48 15.53
CA ILE A 152 4.79 7.84 16.38
C ILE A 152 4.46 7.96 17.86
N PRO A 153 4.21 9.16 18.44
CA PRO A 153 3.92 9.25 19.87
C PRO A 153 2.60 8.59 20.25
N VAL A 154 1.55 8.70 19.42
CA VAL A 154 0.27 8.03 19.69
C VAL A 154 0.43 6.51 19.64
N GLY A 155 1.17 5.97 18.67
CA GLY A 155 1.48 4.54 18.58
C GLY A 155 2.33 4.06 19.75
N MET A 156 3.32 4.85 20.18
CA MET A 156 4.16 4.54 21.34
C MET A 156 3.35 4.54 22.64
N LEU A 157 2.44 5.51 22.82
CA LEU A 157 1.53 5.57 23.96
C LEU A 157 0.60 4.36 24.03
N ALA A 158 0.05 3.92 22.90
CA ALA A 158 -0.76 2.69 22.84
C ALA A 158 0.07 1.46 23.25
N GLY A 159 1.33 1.37 22.81
CA GLY A 159 2.25 0.28 23.17
C GLY A 159 2.58 0.25 24.68
N ILE A 160 2.86 1.40 25.29
CA ILE A 160 3.21 1.51 26.72
C ILE A 160 1.98 1.27 27.61
N THR A 161 0.80 1.74 27.20
CA THR A 161 -0.44 1.66 27.99
C THR A 161 -1.29 0.43 27.68
N ARG A 162 -0.65 -0.64 27.20
CA ARG A 162 -1.30 -1.89 26.79
C ARG A 162 -2.32 -2.38 27.82
N ASN A 163 -3.53 -2.69 27.35
CA ASN A 163 -4.68 -3.16 28.14
C ASN A 163 -5.29 -2.14 29.12
N LYS A 164 -4.91 -0.86 29.04
CA LYS A 164 -5.60 0.24 29.75
C LYS A 164 -6.67 0.87 28.86
N TRP A 165 -7.46 1.79 29.42
CA TRP A 165 -8.42 2.62 28.67
C TRP A 165 -7.73 3.24 27.45
N GLN A 166 -6.56 3.84 27.64
CA GLN A 166 -5.90 4.68 26.62
C GLN A 166 -5.64 3.88 25.34
N ASP A 167 -5.12 2.66 25.47
CA ASP A 167 -4.95 1.71 24.39
C ASP A 167 -6.27 1.37 23.67
N LYS A 168 -7.36 1.15 24.41
CA LYS A 168 -8.69 0.89 23.81
C LYS A 168 -9.21 2.09 23.00
N VAL A 169 -9.03 3.31 23.49
CA VAL A 169 -9.46 4.52 22.77
C VAL A 169 -8.64 4.73 21.51
N ILE A 170 -7.31 4.62 21.59
CA ILE A 170 -6.42 4.77 20.43
C ILE A 170 -6.74 3.69 19.37
N SER A 171 -6.89 2.44 19.80
CA SER A 171 -7.24 1.33 18.92
C SER A 171 -8.62 1.51 18.27
N PHE A 172 -9.61 2.03 19.01
CA PHE A 172 -10.93 2.34 18.47
C PHE A 172 -10.85 3.40 17.36
N PHE A 173 -10.14 4.51 17.59
CA PHE A 173 -9.96 5.53 16.56
C PHE A 173 -9.16 5.02 15.35
N ALA A 174 -8.14 4.18 15.56
CA ALA A 174 -7.39 3.56 14.48
C ALA A 174 -8.26 2.65 13.61
N LEU A 175 -9.14 1.84 14.25
CA LEU A 175 -10.09 0.98 13.55
C LEU A 175 -11.13 1.79 12.77
N LEU A 176 -11.68 2.86 13.38
CA LEU A 176 -12.61 3.76 12.67
C LEU A 176 -11.97 4.39 11.44
N GLY A 177 -10.73 4.90 11.57
CA GLY A 177 -9.99 5.48 10.46
C GLY A 177 -9.70 4.48 9.33
N PHE A 178 -9.45 3.21 9.68
CA PHE A 178 -9.23 2.14 8.70
C PHE A 178 -10.52 1.70 8.00
N SER A 179 -11.65 1.71 8.72
CA SER A 179 -12.95 1.31 8.17
C SER A 179 -13.59 2.36 7.26
N ILE A 180 -13.29 3.64 7.46
CA ILE A 180 -13.86 4.73 6.65
C ILE A 180 -13.01 4.90 5.37
N PRO A 181 -13.60 4.82 4.17
CA PRO A 181 -12.89 5.13 2.94
C PRO A 181 -12.36 6.57 2.94
N VAL A 182 -11.08 6.76 2.59
CA VAL A 182 -10.41 8.07 2.63
C VAL A 182 -11.17 9.13 1.81
N PHE A 183 -11.75 8.74 0.68
CA PHE A 183 -12.54 9.65 -0.16
C PHE A 183 -13.80 10.17 0.56
N TRP A 184 -14.47 9.32 1.35
CA TRP A 184 -15.64 9.71 2.13
C TRP A 184 -15.26 10.74 3.20
N LEU A 185 -14.15 10.50 3.88
CA LEU A 185 -13.61 11.42 4.87
C LEU A 185 -13.30 12.79 4.23
N ALA A 186 -12.62 12.81 3.08
CA ALA A 186 -12.30 14.04 2.36
C ALA A 186 -13.56 14.83 1.95
N LEU A 187 -14.59 14.15 1.45
CA LEU A 187 -15.88 14.76 1.10
C LEU A 187 -16.60 15.34 2.32
N LEU A 188 -16.67 14.59 3.43
CA LEU A 188 -17.28 15.06 4.68
C LEU A 188 -16.52 16.26 5.26
N LEU A 189 -15.18 16.22 5.26
CA LEU A 189 -14.36 17.35 5.72
C LEU A 189 -14.59 18.57 4.84
N THR A 190 -14.59 18.42 3.51
CA THR A 190 -14.85 19.52 2.58
C THR A 190 -16.23 20.13 2.82
N LEU A 191 -17.28 19.30 2.97
CA LEU A 191 -18.63 19.75 3.30
C LEU A 191 -18.68 20.47 4.66
N PHE A 192 -18.02 19.91 5.67
CA PHE A 192 -17.94 20.50 7.00
C PHE A 192 -17.28 21.87 6.94
N PHE A 193 -16.13 22.01 6.28
CA PHE A 193 -15.47 23.32 6.10
C PHE A 193 -16.32 24.30 5.29
N LEU A 194 -17.01 23.84 4.25
CA LEU A 194 -17.92 24.69 3.47
C LEU A 194 -19.07 25.23 4.33
N VAL A 195 -19.70 24.39 5.17
CA VAL A 195 -20.81 24.81 6.04
C VAL A 195 -20.32 25.70 7.18
N ASN A 196 -19.20 25.38 7.82
CA ASN A 196 -18.64 26.22 8.88
C ASN A 196 -18.11 27.55 8.35
N ALA A 197 -17.46 27.56 7.19
CA ALA A 197 -17.09 28.79 6.49
C ALA A 197 -18.34 29.58 6.08
N ARG A 198 -19.44 28.92 5.71
CA ARG A 198 -20.76 29.56 5.50
C ARG A 198 -21.45 29.98 6.80
N LEU A 199 -21.14 29.43 7.96
CA LEU A 199 -21.63 29.94 9.25
C LEU A 199 -20.86 31.19 9.67
N VAL A 200 -19.55 31.25 9.38
CA VAL A 200 -18.70 32.44 9.60
C VAL A 200 -18.97 33.53 8.53
N ALA A 201 -19.22 33.15 7.28
CA ALA A 201 -19.55 34.07 6.17
C ALA A 201 -21.06 34.33 5.99
N GLY A 202 -21.91 33.52 6.61
CA GLY A 202 -23.38 33.62 6.57
C GLY A 202 -23.94 34.79 7.37
N PHE A 203 -23.14 35.34 8.29
CA PHE A 203 -23.39 36.67 8.84
C PHE A 203 -23.08 37.80 7.84
N ARG A 204 -22.41 37.51 6.71
CA ARG A 204 -21.93 38.51 5.75
C ARG A 204 -22.55 38.43 4.33
N SER A 205 -23.47 37.50 4.07
CA SER A 205 -24.07 37.36 2.72
C SER A 205 -25.60 37.33 2.72
N LEU A 206 -26.20 38.35 3.36
CA LEU A 206 -27.51 38.92 2.95
C LEU A 206 -27.33 40.03 1.91
N ARG A 207 -26.24 40.03 1.13
CA ARG A 207 -26.10 40.92 -0.03
C ARG A 207 -26.36 40.13 -1.31
N PRO A 208 -27.48 40.36 -2.02
CA PRO A 208 -27.50 40.15 -3.45
C PRO A 208 -26.65 41.26 -4.07
N ALA A 209 -25.64 40.90 -4.85
CA ALA A 209 -24.97 41.84 -5.73
C ALA A 209 -24.58 41.08 -7.00
N VAL A 210 -25.51 41.16 -7.95
CA VAL A 210 -25.36 41.19 -9.42
C VAL A 210 -24.42 40.16 -10.04
#